data_AF-A0A1Y3WDG0-F1
#
_entry.id   AF-A0A1Y3WDG0-F1
#
_cell.length_a   1.000
_cell.length_b   1.000
_cell.length_c   1.000
_cell.angle_alpha   90.00
_cell.angle_beta   90.00
_cell.angle_gamma   90.00
#
_symmetry.space_group_name_H-M   'P 1'
#
loop_
_entity.id
_entity.type
_entity.pdbx_description
1 polymer ?
#
loop_
_entity_poly.entity_id
_entity_poly.type
_entity_poly.pdbx_seq_one_letter_code
_entity_poly.pdbx_strand_id
1 'polypeptide(L)'
;MKLKKIASLMLAGIMAVSMLAGCGEGTTNPGNPDDPVVVPETGIVAAVNNGQDAANDVKINFTSSSSLDALLSNAVKAFGEGANSTNLTNRIAALTGMSTDVAALKKYTGMTANNVAYNGNKVKDNADGVVVEAVSAFTITGAFNEDVAMKRAAETIDALIYDMKATSYEKGTTIGGQDYCDYSYTGNVSMVSVEKADGTTIYCFAYTVAQTTHVKTLDPAKA
;
A
#
# COMPACT_ATOMS: atom_id res chain seq x y z
N MET A 1 31.67 15.54 8.32
CA MET A 1 31.57 14.06 8.35
C MET A 1 30.36 13.65 9.17
N LYS A 2 29.53 12.75 8.61
CA LYS A 2 28.76 11.70 9.31
C LYS A 2 27.70 12.14 10.34
N LEU A 3 26.50 12.39 9.84
CA LEU A 3 25.27 11.96 10.52
C LEU A 3 24.53 11.01 9.57
N LYS A 4 25.15 9.85 9.36
CA LYS A 4 24.42 8.66 8.89
C LYS A 4 23.82 8.03 10.14
N LYS A 5 22.55 7.61 10.05
CA LYS A 5 21.84 6.58 10.89
C LYS A 5 20.58 7.12 11.59
N ILE A 6 19.42 7.19 10.90
CA ILE A 6 18.10 6.85 11.50
C ILE A 6 17.09 6.33 10.44
N ALA A 7 17.52 5.71 9.34
CA ALA A 7 16.61 5.36 8.24
C ALA A 7 15.97 3.95 8.31
N SER A 8 16.09 3.18 9.40
CA SER A 8 15.66 1.76 9.34
C SER A 8 15.05 1.15 10.60
N LEU A 9 14.50 1.92 11.53
CA LEU A 9 13.95 1.34 12.78
C LEU A 9 12.43 1.50 12.99
N MET A 10 11.64 1.73 11.94
CA MET A 10 10.17 1.84 12.09
C MET A 10 9.33 0.88 11.21
N LEU A 11 9.95 -0.04 10.47
CA LEU A 11 9.21 -1.23 9.98
C LEU A 11 8.80 -2.17 11.14
N ALA A 12 9.28 -1.91 12.36
CA ALA A 12 8.92 -2.63 13.59
C ALA A 12 7.69 -2.05 14.33
N GLY A 13 7.02 -1.01 13.80
CA GLY A 13 5.96 -0.28 14.50
C GLY A 13 4.60 -0.97 14.59
N ILE A 14 4.39 -2.13 13.96
CA ILE A 14 3.09 -2.84 13.93
C ILE A 14 3.12 -4.15 14.75
N MET A 15 4.24 -4.45 15.44
CA MET A 15 4.41 -5.70 16.20
C MET A 15 3.61 -5.80 17.52
N ALA A 16 2.62 -4.95 17.76
CA ALA A 16 1.85 -4.95 19.01
C ALA A 16 0.32 -4.94 18.85
N VAL A 17 -0.21 -5.54 17.78
CA VAL A 17 -1.62 -6.00 17.76
C VAL A 17 -1.64 -7.51 17.57
N SER A 18 -1.03 -8.23 18.52
CA SER A 18 -1.04 -9.69 18.55
C SER A 18 -1.17 -10.22 19.96
N MET A 19 -2.31 -9.97 20.60
CA MET A 19 -2.92 -10.94 21.53
C MET A 19 -4.43 -10.69 21.57
N LEU A 20 -5.15 -11.00 20.50
CA LEU A 20 -6.51 -11.53 20.67
C LEU A 20 -6.99 -12.32 19.44
N ALA A 21 -7.35 -13.58 19.73
CA ALA A 21 -7.89 -14.64 18.86
C ALA A 21 -6.84 -15.42 18.03
N GLY A 22 -6.63 -16.67 18.46
CA GLY A 22 -5.51 -17.52 18.09
C GLY A 22 -5.55 -18.08 16.67
N CYS A 23 -4.36 -18.16 16.09
CA CYS A 23 -4.04 -19.12 15.05
C CYS A 23 -3.37 -20.31 15.75
N GLY A 24 -4.16 -21.33 16.10
CA GLY A 24 -3.66 -22.60 16.58
C GLY A 24 -3.34 -23.50 15.40
N GLU A 25 -2.06 -23.81 15.23
CA GLU A 25 -1.61 -24.87 14.34
C GLU A 25 -2.07 -26.23 14.89
N GLY A 26 -2.72 -27.02 14.03
CA GLY A 26 -3.02 -28.43 14.27
C GLY A 26 -4.42 -28.70 14.82
N THR A 27 -5.43 -28.71 13.96
CA THR A 27 -6.46 -29.76 13.83
C THR A 27 -7.42 -29.33 12.72
N THR A 28 -7.79 -30.27 11.84
CA THR A 28 -8.83 -30.09 10.83
C THR A 28 -10.18 -29.87 11.52
N ASN A 29 -10.49 -28.62 11.84
CA ASN A 29 -11.86 -28.20 12.07
C ASN A 29 -12.37 -27.63 10.73
N PRO A 30 -13.58 -28.00 10.27
CA PRO A 30 -14.12 -27.38 9.07
C PRO A 30 -14.28 -25.90 9.38
N GLY A 31 -13.50 -25.06 8.68
CA GLY A 31 -13.55 -23.61 8.84
C GLY A 31 -14.97 -23.11 8.65
N ASN A 32 -15.33 -22.02 9.33
CA ASN A 32 -16.58 -21.35 9.01
C ASN A 32 -16.51 -20.95 7.52
N PRO A 33 -17.51 -21.29 6.68
CA PRO A 33 -17.47 -20.93 5.25
C PRO A 33 -17.34 -19.42 5.00
N ASP A 34 -17.59 -18.59 6.03
CA ASP A 34 -17.42 -17.13 5.96
C ASP A 34 -16.00 -16.63 6.30
N ASP A 35 -15.08 -17.50 6.72
CA ASP A 35 -13.71 -17.07 7.02
C ASP A 35 -12.94 -16.80 5.71
N PRO A 36 -12.33 -15.61 5.55
CA PRO A 36 -11.54 -15.32 4.36
C PRO A 36 -10.35 -16.27 4.23
N VAL A 37 -10.14 -16.75 3.01
CA VAL A 37 -9.00 -17.59 2.65
C VAL A 37 -7.84 -16.69 2.24
N VAL A 38 -6.68 -16.88 2.86
CA VAL A 38 -5.45 -16.17 2.48
C VAL A 38 -4.91 -16.82 1.20
N VAL A 39 -4.70 -16.01 0.17
CA VAL A 39 -4.14 -16.47 -1.11
C VAL A 39 -2.61 -16.49 -0.98
N PRO A 40 -1.90 -17.47 -1.58
CA PRO A 40 -0.45 -17.57 -1.45
C PRO A 40 0.28 -16.25 -1.76
N GLU A 41 1.00 -15.75 -0.76
CA GLU A 41 1.72 -14.47 -0.81
C GLU A 41 2.64 -14.33 -2.03
N THR A 42 3.28 -15.44 -2.43
CA THR A 42 4.23 -15.47 -3.56
C THR A 42 3.58 -15.15 -4.90
N GLY A 43 2.31 -15.55 -5.10
CA GLY A 43 1.59 -15.34 -6.35
C GLY A 43 1.29 -13.86 -6.58
N ILE A 44 0.68 -13.20 -5.59
CA ILE A 44 0.30 -11.80 -5.71
C ILE A 44 1.52 -10.87 -5.74
N VAL A 45 2.56 -11.16 -4.95
CA VAL A 45 3.81 -10.38 -4.98
C VAL A 45 4.46 -10.44 -6.37
N ALA A 46 4.51 -11.64 -6.98
CA ALA A 46 5.04 -11.79 -8.33
C ALA A 46 4.18 -11.06 -9.37
N ALA A 47 2.85 -11.18 -9.28
CA ALA A 47 1.93 -10.54 -10.22
C ALA A 47 2.08 -9.01 -10.22
N VAL A 48 2.12 -8.37 -9.04
CA VAL A 48 2.23 -6.91 -8.94
C VAL A 48 3.62 -6.41 -9.35
N ASN A 49 4.69 -7.12 -8.99
CA ASN A 49 6.04 -6.73 -9.40
C ASN A 49 6.26 -6.89 -10.92
N ASN A 50 5.70 -7.93 -11.53
CA ASN A 50 5.81 -8.17 -12.97
C ASN A 50 4.84 -7.32 -13.80
N GLY A 51 3.71 -6.89 -13.21
CA GLY A 51 2.67 -6.13 -13.90
C GLY A 51 2.95 -4.63 -14.02
N GLN A 52 4.03 -4.13 -13.42
CA GLN A 52 4.43 -2.72 -13.53
C GLN A 52 4.93 -2.37 -14.93
N ASP A 53 4.36 -1.33 -15.55
CA ASP A 53 4.78 -0.84 -16.85
C ASP A 53 6.24 -0.35 -16.81
N ALA A 54 6.99 -0.66 -17.87
CA ALA A 54 8.36 -0.18 -18.04
C ALA A 54 8.43 1.33 -18.32
N ALA A 55 7.33 1.94 -18.75
CA ALA A 55 7.20 3.36 -18.99
C ALA A 55 6.95 4.19 -17.72
N ASN A 56 6.65 3.56 -16.59
CA ASN A 56 6.51 4.26 -15.31
C ASN A 56 7.84 4.92 -14.91
N ASP A 57 7.76 6.14 -14.40
CA ASP A 57 8.93 6.91 -13.94
C ASP A 57 9.61 6.22 -12.74
N VAL A 58 8.85 5.43 -11.99
CA VAL A 58 9.32 4.68 -10.82
C VAL A 58 8.87 3.23 -10.87
N LYS A 59 9.64 2.38 -10.17
CA LYS A 59 9.25 1.00 -9.85
C LYS A 59 9.25 0.81 -8.35
N ILE A 60 8.26 0.09 -7.86
CA ILE A 60 8.14 -0.28 -6.45
C ILE A 60 8.41 -1.78 -6.34
N ASN A 61 9.36 -2.14 -5.47
CA ASN A 61 9.56 -3.54 -5.11
C ASN A 61 8.59 -3.91 -3.99
N PHE A 62 7.49 -4.58 -4.34
CA PHE A 62 6.51 -5.07 -3.37
C PHE A 62 6.98 -6.36 -2.70
N THR A 63 6.72 -6.46 -1.40
CA THR A 63 6.93 -7.68 -0.60
C THR A 63 5.64 -8.12 0.08
N SER A 64 5.62 -9.31 0.68
CA SER A 64 4.52 -9.69 1.56
C SER A 64 4.72 -9.11 2.97
N SER A 65 3.63 -9.02 3.73
CA SER A 65 3.65 -8.52 5.10
C SER A 65 2.55 -9.15 5.92
N SER A 66 2.93 -9.99 6.89
CA SER A 66 1.98 -10.63 7.82
C SER A 66 1.08 -9.65 8.58
N SER A 67 1.57 -8.42 8.81
CA SER A 67 0.75 -7.35 9.39
C SER A 67 -0.34 -6.87 8.44
N LEU A 68 -0.02 -6.72 7.15
CA LEU A 68 -1.00 -6.36 6.13
C LEU A 68 -2.00 -7.49 5.89
N ASP A 69 -1.54 -8.74 5.89
CA ASP A 69 -2.41 -9.92 5.76
C ASP A 69 -3.41 -10.00 6.91
N ALA A 70 -2.96 -9.76 8.14
CA ALA A 70 -3.83 -9.72 9.32
C ALA A 70 -4.85 -8.57 9.25
N LEU A 71 -4.42 -7.37 8.83
CA LEU A 71 -5.29 -6.21 8.67
C LEU A 71 -6.36 -6.44 7.61
N LEU A 72 -5.97 -6.94 6.44
CA LEU A 72 -6.90 -7.25 5.35
C LEU A 72 -7.88 -8.36 5.76
N SER A 73 -7.38 -9.44 6.37
CA SER A 73 -8.23 -10.53 6.86
C SER A 73 -9.23 -10.03 7.91
N ASN A 74 -8.83 -9.20 8.86
CA ASN A 74 -9.74 -8.60 9.85
C ASN A 74 -10.79 -7.72 9.19
N ALA A 75 -10.37 -6.89 8.23
CA ALA A 75 -11.29 -6.03 7.50
C ALA A 75 -12.32 -6.84 6.71
N VAL A 76 -11.89 -7.89 6.01
CA VAL A 76 -12.79 -8.75 5.25
C VAL A 76 -13.74 -9.52 6.16
N LYS A 77 -13.27 -10.08 7.29
CA LYS A 77 -14.15 -10.72 8.29
C LYS A 77 -15.26 -9.81 8.82
N ALA A 78 -15.03 -8.51 8.87
CA ALA A 78 -16.03 -7.55 9.35
C ALA A 78 -17.18 -7.32 8.35
N PHE A 79 -16.98 -7.62 7.06
CA PHE A 79 -17.95 -7.32 6.00
C PHE A 79 -18.41 -8.54 5.20
N GLY A 80 -17.64 -9.64 5.20
CA GLY A 80 -17.93 -10.84 4.41
C GLY A 80 -18.19 -10.51 2.94
N GLU A 81 -19.30 -11.00 2.40
CA GLU A 81 -19.75 -10.75 1.02
C GLU A 81 -20.06 -9.28 0.72
N GLY A 82 -20.27 -8.45 1.75
CA GLY A 82 -20.50 -7.01 1.63
C GLY A 82 -19.22 -6.17 1.51
N ALA A 83 -18.06 -6.82 1.46
CA ALA A 83 -16.77 -6.13 1.32
C ALA A 83 -16.71 -5.30 0.03
N ASN A 84 -16.29 -4.05 0.18
CA ASN A 84 -15.97 -3.14 -0.93
C ASN A 84 -14.77 -2.28 -0.56
N SER A 85 -14.13 -1.67 -1.57
CA SER A 85 -12.88 -0.92 -1.42
C SER A 85 -12.91 0.13 -0.31
N THR A 86 -14.01 0.89 -0.21
CA THR A 86 -14.18 1.95 0.79
C THR A 86 -14.30 1.37 2.20
N ASN A 87 -15.14 0.36 2.40
CA ASN A 87 -15.33 -0.26 3.71
C ASN A 87 -14.05 -0.95 4.19
N LEU A 88 -13.34 -1.67 3.31
CA LEU A 88 -12.07 -2.31 3.63
C LEU A 88 -11.03 -1.27 4.04
N THR A 89 -10.84 -0.22 3.24
CA THR A 89 -9.86 0.84 3.54
C THR A 89 -10.18 1.54 4.86
N ASN A 90 -11.45 1.90 5.09
CA ASN A 90 -11.88 2.56 6.32
C ASN A 90 -11.68 1.67 7.55
N ARG A 91 -11.91 0.36 7.42
CA ARG A 91 -11.68 -0.58 8.52
C ARG A 91 -10.20 -0.75 8.81
N ILE A 92 -9.35 -0.86 7.80
CA ILE A 92 -7.89 -0.87 7.98
C ILE A 92 -7.41 0.44 8.62
N ALA A 93 -7.96 1.59 8.21
CA ALA A 93 -7.67 2.88 8.82
C ALA A 93 -8.00 2.89 10.32
N ALA A 94 -9.19 2.39 10.69
CA ALA A 94 -9.60 2.29 12.09
C ALA A 94 -8.70 1.35 12.92
N LEU A 95 -8.26 0.23 12.34
CA LEU A 95 -7.37 -0.73 13.01
C LEU A 95 -5.95 -0.20 13.21
N THR A 96 -5.51 0.71 12.34
CA THR A 96 -4.14 1.26 12.34
C THR A 96 -4.04 2.66 12.93
N GLY A 97 -5.17 3.34 13.16
CA GLY A 97 -5.22 4.75 13.53
C GLY A 97 -4.84 5.71 12.39
N MET A 98 -4.85 5.25 11.15
CA MET A 98 -4.55 6.08 9.98
C MET A 98 -5.70 7.03 9.64
N SER A 99 -5.37 8.17 9.04
CA SER A 99 -6.32 9.16 8.53
C SER A 99 -6.80 8.78 7.14
N THR A 100 -8.04 9.09 6.81
CA THR A 100 -8.61 8.99 5.45
C THR A 100 -8.85 10.37 4.81
N ASP A 101 -8.33 11.44 5.42
CA ASP A 101 -8.38 12.81 4.88
C ASP A 101 -7.43 12.99 3.68
N VAL A 102 -7.90 12.63 2.50
CA VAL A 102 -7.13 12.69 1.25
C VAL A 102 -6.72 14.12 0.84
N ALA A 103 -7.39 15.15 1.36
CA ALA A 103 -7.04 16.54 1.04
C ALA A 103 -5.68 16.92 1.65
N ALA A 104 -5.43 16.49 2.88
CA ALA A 104 -4.13 16.67 3.52
C ALA A 104 -3.04 15.86 2.79
N LEU A 105 -3.30 14.60 2.42
CA LEU A 105 -2.33 13.79 1.67
C LEU A 105 -1.92 14.47 0.36
N LYS A 106 -2.89 14.84 -0.48
CA LYS A 106 -2.64 15.47 -1.79
C LYS A 106 -1.84 16.77 -1.66
N LYS A 107 -2.17 17.60 -0.67
CA LYS A 107 -1.51 18.90 -0.44
C LYS A 107 0.01 18.77 -0.31
N TYR A 108 0.48 17.71 0.33
CA TYR A 108 1.89 17.59 0.71
C TYR A 108 2.71 16.64 -0.17
N THR A 109 2.05 15.75 -0.93
CA THR A 109 2.75 14.68 -1.68
C THR A 109 2.47 14.70 -3.18
N GLY A 110 1.44 15.44 -3.61
CA GLY A 110 0.96 15.39 -4.99
C GLY A 110 0.22 14.11 -5.36
N MET A 111 0.14 13.11 -4.46
CA MET A 111 -0.63 11.88 -4.71
C MET A 111 -2.12 12.21 -4.85
N THR A 112 -2.70 11.76 -5.95
CA THR A 112 -4.14 11.83 -6.17
C THR A 112 -4.72 10.43 -6.00
N ALA A 113 -4.95 10.02 -4.74
CA ALA A 113 -5.46 8.69 -4.43
C ALA A 113 -6.87 8.76 -3.83
N ASN A 114 -7.82 8.05 -4.46
CA ASN A 114 -9.14 7.79 -3.90
C ASN A 114 -9.08 6.54 -3.03
N ASN A 115 -9.85 6.47 -1.93
CA ASN A 115 -9.89 5.32 -1.02
C ASN A 115 -8.50 4.92 -0.50
N VAL A 116 -7.79 5.87 0.11
CA VAL A 116 -6.50 5.65 0.75
C VAL A 116 -6.58 6.06 2.22
N ALA A 117 -5.92 5.31 3.08
CA ALA A 117 -5.63 5.70 4.45
C ALA A 117 -4.12 5.94 4.60
N TYR A 118 -3.73 6.90 5.43
CA TYR A 118 -2.32 7.28 5.57
C TYR A 118 -1.95 7.71 6.99
N ASN A 119 -0.67 7.62 7.31
CA ASN A 119 -0.12 8.10 8.57
C ASN A 119 0.05 9.63 8.53
N GLY A 120 -0.92 10.36 9.09
CA GLY A 120 -0.93 11.82 9.11
C GLY A 120 0.31 12.47 9.74
N ASN A 121 1.00 11.77 10.63
CA ASN A 121 2.21 12.29 11.27
C ASN A 121 3.45 12.30 10.36
N LYS A 122 3.43 11.53 9.26
CA LYS A 122 4.58 11.42 8.36
C LYS A 122 4.55 12.42 7.22
N VAL A 123 3.40 13.02 6.93
CA VAL A 123 3.21 13.88 5.77
C VAL A 123 3.96 15.23 5.92
N LYS A 124 5.03 15.42 5.14
CA LYS A 124 5.90 16.62 5.14
C LYS A 124 6.39 16.92 3.71
N ASP A 125 6.55 18.21 3.38
CA ASP A 125 6.92 18.69 2.05
C ASP A 125 8.43 18.95 1.85
N ASN A 126 9.24 18.95 2.92
CA ASN A 126 10.66 19.35 2.87
C ASN A 126 11.59 18.62 3.86
N ALA A 127 11.22 17.42 4.32
CA ALA A 127 12.05 16.66 5.25
C ALA A 127 12.72 15.49 4.55
N ASP A 128 13.98 15.20 4.89
CA ASP A 128 14.61 13.91 4.53
C ASP A 128 13.95 12.75 5.31
N GLY A 129 13.73 11.63 4.64
CA GLY A 129 13.26 10.38 5.26
C GLY A 129 11.85 9.97 4.80
N VAL A 130 11.25 9.03 5.54
CA VAL A 130 9.91 8.53 5.21
C VAL A 130 8.88 9.61 5.50
N VAL A 131 8.27 10.13 4.44
CA VAL A 131 7.28 11.21 4.52
C VAL A 131 5.85 10.76 4.20
N VAL A 132 5.67 9.54 3.70
CA VAL A 132 4.33 8.97 3.53
C VAL A 132 4.36 7.50 3.88
N GLU A 133 3.36 7.07 4.63
CA GLU A 133 2.96 5.67 4.73
C GLU A 133 1.46 5.62 4.45
N ALA A 134 1.10 5.01 3.33
CA ALA A 134 -0.27 4.89 2.87
C ALA A 134 -0.64 3.42 2.72
N VAL A 135 -1.93 3.12 2.92
CA VAL A 135 -2.55 1.83 2.67
C VAL A 135 -3.84 2.05 1.89
N SER A 136 -4.11 1.19 0.92
CA SER A 136 -5.39 1.15 0.22
C SER A 136 -5.82 -0.31 0.07
N ALA A 137 -7.12 -0.52 0.07
CA ALA A 137 -7.73 -1.82 -0.19
C ALA A 137 -8.82 -1.71 -1.24
N PHE A 138 -8.93 -2.74 -2.07
CA PHE A 138 -9.93 -2.82 -3.13
C PHE A 138 -10.43 -4.25 -3.34
N THR A 139 -11.59 -4.37 -3.98
CA THR A 139 -12.16 -5.67 -4.33
C THR A 139 -12.20 -5.87 -5.84
N ILE A 140 -12.02 -7.12 -6.27
CA ILE A 140 -12.23 -7.57 -7.63
C ILE A 140 -13.34 -8.63 -7.59
N THR A 141 -14.42 -8.33 -8.30
CA THR A 141 -15.55 -9.24 -8.49
C THR A 141 -15.58 -9.74 -9.94
N GLY A 142 -16.22 -10.89 -10.17
CA GLY A 142 -16.34 -11.47 -11.51
C GLY A 142 -15.00 -11.89 -12.13
N ALA A 143 -13.99 -12.18 -11.32
CA ALA A 143 -12.81 -12.92 -11.76
C ALA A 143 -13.13 -14.42 -11.67
N PHE A 144 -12.92 -15.15 -12.76
CA PHE A 144 -13.25 -16.57 -12.83
C PHE A 144 -12.23 -17.47 -12.13
N ASN A 145 -11.05 -16.93 -11.79
CA ASN A 145 -10.00 -17.60 -11.01
C ASN A 145 -9.05 -16.56 -10.38
N GLU A 146 -8.15 -17.05 -9.54
CA GLU A 146 -7.14 -16.26 -8.84
C GLU A 146 -6.19 -15.54 -9.79
N ASP A 147 -5.72 -16.18 -10.87
CA ASP A 147 -4.79 -15.59 -11.83
C ASP A 147 -5.37 -14.33 -12.50
N VAL A 148 -6.64 -14.38 -12.89
CA VAL A 148 -7.36 -13.23 -13.47
C VAL A 148 -7.51 -12.12 -12.42
N ALA A 149 -7.77 -12.47 -11.17
CA ALA A 149 -7.86 -11.50 -10.08
C ALA A 149 -6.50 -10.81 -9.81
N MET A 150 -5.43 -11.60 -9.72
CA MET A 150 -4.07 -11.08 -9.54
C MET A 150 -3.63 -10.18 -10.68
N LYS A 151 -3.95 -10.52 -11.93
CA LYS A 151 -3.66 -9.67 -13.09
C LYS A 151 -4.38 -8.32 -13.01
N ARG A 152 -5.68 -8.33 -12.72
CA ARG A 152 -6.47 -7.10 -12.56
C ARG A 152 -6.00 -6.26 -11.37
N ALA A 153 -5.54 -6.90 -10.29
CA ALA A 153 -4.94 -6.22 -9.16
C ALA A 153 -3.63 -5.53 -9.54
N ALA A 154 -2.78 -6.23 -10.30
CA ALA A 154 -1.55 -5.66 -10.84
C ALA A 154 -1.82 -4.45 -11.75
N GLU A 155 -2.80 -4.54 -12.65
CA GLU A 155 -3.24 -3.41 -13.50
C GLU A 155 -3.74 -2.21 -12.67
N THR A 156 -4.48 -2.48 -11.59
CA THR A 156 -4.99 -1.44 -10.68
C THR A 156 -3.86 -0.73 -9.93
N ILE A 157 -2.88 -1.49 -9.44
CA ILE A 157 -1.73 -0.95 -8.72
C ILE A 157 -0.78 -0.22 -9.69
N ASP A 158 -0.58 -0.74 -10.90
CA ASP A 158 0.22 -0.10 -11.94
C ASP A 158 -0.33 1.27 -12.33
N ALA A 159 -1.66 1.39 -12.51
CA ALA A 159 -2.31 2.67 -12.78
C ALA A 159 -2.07 3.72 -11.69
N LEU A 160 -1.90 3.31 -10.43
CA LEU A 160 -1.49 4.21 -9.35
C LEU A 160 -0.01 4.61 -9.49
N ILE A 161 0.86 3.65 -9.80
CA ILE A 161 2.30 3.87 -9.93
C ILE A 161 2.62 4.80 -11.10
N TYR A 162 1.84 4.75 -12.18
CA TYR A 162 1.95 5.63 -13.33
C TYR A 162 1.96 7.13 -12.96
N ASP A 163 1.16 7.53 -11.98
CA ASP A 163 1.08 8.91 -11.52
C ASP A 163 2.20 9.31 -10.53
N MET A 164 3.01 8.36 -10.07
CA MET A 164 4.09 8.59 -9.12
C MET A 164 5.34 9.16 -9.82
N LYS A 165 6.07 10.02 -9.12
CA LYS A 165 7.24 10.73 -9.66
C LYS A 165 8.52 10.25 -8.99
N ALA A 166 9.62 10.20 -9.74
CA ALA A 166 10.94 9.94 -9.19
C ALA A 166 11.53 11.18 -8.50
N THR A 167 11.05 12.38 -8.85
CA THR A 167 11.57 13.64 -8.31
C THR A 167 10.56 14.78 -8.40
N SER A 168 10.70 15.77 -7.52
CA SER A 168 10.00 17.06 -7.60
C SER A 168 10.74 18.06 -8.48
N TYR A 169 11.92 17.71 -9.00
CA TYR A 169 12.67 18.56 -9.92
C TYR A 169 11.91 18.68 -11.25
N GLU A 170 11.66 19.91 -11.66
CA GLU A 170 11.04 20.24 -12.93
C GLU A 170 11.98 21.11 -13.75
N LYS A 171 12.50 20.57 -14.86
CA LYS A 171 13.41 21.29 -15.73
C LYS A 171 12.76 22.57 -16.26
N GLY A 172 13.42 23.72 -16.04
CA GLY A 172 12.91 25.03 -16.45
C GLY A 172 11.93 25.67 -15.47
N THR A 173 11.50 24.95 -14.42
CA THR A 173 10.67 25.48 -13.33
C THR A 173 11.47 25.61 -12.03
N THR A 174 12.27 24.58 -11.68
CA THR A 174 13.12 24.60 -10.48
C THR A 174 14.30 25.54 -10.70
N ILE A 175 14.46 26.54 -9.84
CA ILE A 175 15.46 27.62 -9.99
C ILE A 175 16.74 27.26 -9.22
N GLY A 176 17.90 27.69 -9.72
CA GLY A 176 19.18 27.50 -9.02
C GLY A 176 19.12 28.01 -7.57
N GLY A 177 19.58 27.18 -6.63
CA GLY A 177 19.49 27.43 -5.19
C GLY A 177 18.18 27.00 -4.53
N GLN A 178 17.18 26.53 -5.30
CA GLN A 178 15.95 25.95 -4.77
C GLN A 178 16.14 24.49 -4.37
N ASP A 179 15.50 24.09 -3.26
CA ASP A 179 15.44 22.70 -2.86
C ASP A 179 14.40 21.91 -3.68
N TYR A 180 14.73 20.67 -3.98
CA TYR A 180 13.88 19.67 -4.62
C TYR A 180 14.07 18.31 -3.94
N CYS A 181 13.13 17.40 -4.14
CA CYS A 181 13.17 16.07 -3.54
C CYS A 181 13.30 15.00 -4.61
N ASP A 182 14.25 14.07 -4.44
CA ASP A 182 14.13 12.77 -5.09
C ASP A 182 13.30 11.83 -4.20
N TYR A 183 12.53 10.97 -4.84
CA TYR A 183 11.62 10.05 -4.19
C TYR A 183 12.07 8.60 -4.38
N SER A 184 11.96 7.82 -3.30
CA SER A 184 12.03 6.37 -3.37
C SER A 184 10.82 5.75 -2.71
N TYR A 185 10.45 4.55 -3.18
CA TYR A 185 9.22 3.89 -2.81
C TYR A 185 9.46 2.44 -2.42
N THR A 186 8.81 2.00 -1.36
CA THR A 186 8.68 0.59 -1.00
C THR A 186 7.21 0.26 -0.79
N GLY A 187 6.86 -1.01 -0.91
CA GLY A 187 5.48 -1.43 -0.74
C GLY A 187 5.32 -2.85 -0.25
N ASN A 188 4.13 -3.12 0.28
CA ASN A 188 3.69 -4.47 0.60
C ASN A 188 2.36 -4.73 -0.11
N VAL A 189 2.07 -5.98 -0.42
CA VAL A 189 0.78 -6.38 -1.00
C VAL A 189 0.25 -7.64 -0.32
N SER A 190 -1.08 -7.72 -0.21
CA SER A 190 -1.82 -8.82 0.37
C SER A 190 -3.07 -9.11 -0.46
N MET A 191 -3.49 -10.38 -0.47
CA MET A 191 -4.68 -10.85 -1.14
C MET A 191 -5.39 -11.91 -0.29
N VAL A 192 -6.70 -11.76 -0.14
CA VAL A 192 -7.59 -12.76 0.46
C VAL A 192 -8.84 -12.93 -0.40
N SER A 193 -9.53 -14.05 -0.26
CA SER A 193 -10.79 -14.31 -0.98
C SER A 193 -11.95 -14.64 -0.04
N VAL A 194 -13.15 -14.31 -0.49
CA VAL A 194 -14.43 -14.69 0.15
C VAL A 194 -15.31 -15.36 -0.88
N GLU A 195 -15.78 -16.57 -0.59
CA GLU A 195 -16.84 -17.21 -1.37
C GLU A 195 -18.20 -16.62 -0.96
N LYS A 196 -19.03 -16.30 -1.95
CA LYS A 196 -20.39 -15.85 -1.73
C LYS A 196 -21.37 -17.02 -1.73
N ALA A 197 -22.55 -16.79 -1.18
CA ALA A 197 -23.68 -17.71 -1.20
C ALA A 197 -24.13 -18.12 -2.61
N ASP A 198 -23.86 -17.30 -3.63
CA ASP A 198 -24.14 -17.61 -5.04
C ASP A 198 -23.05 -18.46 -5.73
N GLY A 199 -22.00 -18.86 -4.99
CA GLY A 199 -20.87 -19.63 -5.48
C GLY A 199 -19.82 -18.81 -6.22
N THR A 200 -19.97 -17.48 -6.31
CA THR A 200 -18.94 -16.59 -6.87
C THR A 200 -17.94 -16.16 -5.81
N THR A 201 -16.74 -15.78 -6.22
CA THR A 201 -15.67 -15.32 -5.31
C THR A 201 -15.47 -13.81 -5.40
N ILE A 202 -15.30 -13.16 -4.26
CA ILE A 202 -14.73 -11.81 -4.15
C ILE A 202 -13.26 -11.96 -3.80
N TYR A 203 -12.40 -11.33 -4.59
CA TYR A 203 -10.98 -11.18 -4.24
C TYR A 203 -10.75 -9.80 -3.65
N CYS A 204 -10.22 -9.76 -2.44
CA CYS A 204 -9.90 -8.54 -1.71
C CYS A 204 -8.39 -8.36 -1.70
N PHE A 205 -7.94 -7.15 -2.02
CA PHE A 205 -6.54 -6.79 -2.06
C PHE A 205 -6.28 -5.63 -1.11
N ALA A 206 -5.09 -5.62 -0.52
CA ALA A 206 -4.56 -4.44 0.15
C ALA A 206 -3.11 -4.25 -0.27
N TYR A 207 -2.68 -3.00 -0.38
CA TYR A 207 -1.29 -2.66 -0.59
C TYR A 207 -0.89 -1.47 0.26
N THR A 208 0.37 -1.44 0.67
CA THR A 208 0.98 -0.26 1.31
C THR A 208 1.99 0.37 0.38
N VAL A 209 2.12 1.69 0.45
CA VAL A 209 3.21 2.44 -0.17
C VAL A 209 3.85 3.34 0.86
N ALA A 210 5.18 3.23 1.00
CA ALA A 210 5.97 4.15 1.78
C ALA A 210 6.82 5.02 0.84
N GLN A 211 6.66 6.34 0.90
CA GLN A 211 7.48 7.29 0.15
C GLN A 211 8.56 7.86 1.06
N THR A 212 9.81 7.80 0.58
CA THR A 212 10.98 8.41 1.21
C THR A 212 11.48 9.55 0.34
N THR A 213 11.67 10.72 0.94
CA THR A 213 12.24 11.91 0.32
C THR A 213 13.72 12.04 0.60
N HIS A 214 14.43 12.50 -0.41
CA HIS A 214 15.84 12.90 -0.35
C HIS A 214 15.97 14.32 -0.87
N VAL A 215 16.04 15.28 0.04
CA VAL A 215 16.14 16.71 -0.26
C VAL A 215 17.51 17.01 -0.86
N LYS A 216 17.49 17.78 -1.94
CA LYS A 216 18.66 18.24 -2.69
C LYS A 216 18.48 19.71 -3.01
N THR A 217 19.57 20.44 -3.12
CA THR A 217 19.56 21.83 -3.59
C THR A 217 20.07 21.88 -5.01
N LEU A 218 19.33 22.53 -5.92
CA LEU A 218 19.79 22.74 -7.29
C LEU A 218 21.00 23.67 -7.27
N ASP A 219 22.06 23.31 -8.01
CA ASP A 219 23.25 24.13 -8.18
C ASP A 219 22.85 25.54 -8.67
N PRO A 220 23.20 26.64 -7.98
CA PRO A 220 22.89 28.00 -8.41
C PRO A 220 23.36 28.34 -9.83
N ALA A 221 24.38 27.64 -10.35
CA ALA A 221 24.88 27.83 -11.71
C ALA A 221 24.06 27.09 -12.78
N LYS A 222 23.03 26.31 -12.41
CA LYS A 222 22.16 25.56 -13.31
C LYS A 222 20.73 26.09 -13.18
N ALA A 223 20.28 26.82 -14.21
CA ALA A 223 18.89 27.22 -14.42
C ALA A 223 18.41 26.67 -15.77
#